data_AF-A0A101DYU4-F1
#
_entry.id   AF-A0A101DYU4-F1
#
_cell.length_a   1.000
_cell.length_b   1.000
_cell.length_c   1.000
_cell.angle_alpha   90.00
_cell.angle_beta   90.00
_cell.angle_gamma   90.00
#
_symmetry.space_group_name_H-M   'P 1'
#
loop_
_entity.id
_entity.type
_entity.pdbx_description
1 polymer ?
#
loop_
_entity_poly.entity_id
_entity_poly.type
_entity_poly.pdbx_seq_one_letter_code
_entity_poly.pdbx_strand_id
1 'polypeptide(L)' 'MIITDDHMHLYNHLKLKALEQFRDAGGTHVFLVNLLCHHYGIRPTSGKDFREVFERHLSL' A
#
# COMPACT_ATOMS: atom_id res chain seq x y z
N MET A 1 0.11 4.93 23.65
CA MET A 1 -1.04 4.19 23.09
C MET A 1 -0.67 3.78 21.67
N ILE A 2 -0.85 2.52 21.30
CA ILE A 2 -0.62 2.05 19.93
C ILE A 2 -1.95 2.16 19.18
N ILE A 3 -1.95 2.80 18.02
CA ILE A 3 -3.09 2.89 17.11
C ILE A 3 -2.59 2.39 15.76
N THR A 4 -3.12 1.25 15.33
CA THR A 4 -2.71 0.56 14.11
C THR A 4 -3.85 0.59 13.11
N ASP A 5 -3.55 1.00 11.88
CA ASP A 5 -4.36 0.65 10.72
C ASP A 5 -3.85 -0.70 10.20
N ASP A 6 -4.64 -1.76 10.38
CA ASP A 6 -4.25 -3.12 10.03
C ASP A 6 -4.43 -3.44 8.54
N HIS A 7 -4.92 -2.48 7.73
CA HIS A 7 -5.06 -2.66 6.29
C HIS A 7 -5.13 -1.29 5.56
N MET A 8 -3.97 -0.75 5.18
CA MET A 8 -3.90 0.52 4.43
C MET A 8 -3.45 0.33 2.98
N HIS A 9 -4.21 0.88 2.04
CA HIS A 9 -3.83 1.01 0.63
C HIS A 9 -3.38 2.44 0.31
N LEU A 10 -2.16 2.60 -0.21
CA LEU A 10 -1.68 3.89 -0.73
C LEU A 10 -1.99 4.01 -2.22
N TYR A 11 -2.80 5.01 -2.58
CA TYR A 11 -3.10 5.33 -3.97
C TYR A 11 -2.05 6.30 -4.54
N ASN A 12 -1.63 6.08 -5.78
CA ASN A 12 -0.56 6.86 -6.43
C ASN A 12 -0.78 8.39 -6.43
N HIS A 13 -2.02 8.86 -6.41
CA HIS A 13 -2.33 10.30 -6.39
C HIS A 13 -2.24 10.93 -5.00
N LEU A 14 -2.28 10.13 -3.92
CA LEU A 14 -2.13 10.59 -2.53
C LEU A 14 -0.75 10.28 -1.96
N LYS A 15 -0.06 9.24 -2.46
CA LYS A 15 1.27 8.81 -1.99
C LYS A 15 1.32 8.74 -0.46
N LEU A 16 2.32 9.38 0.15
CA LEU A 16 2.55 9.41 1.59
C LEU A 16 1.62 10.35 2.35
N LYS A 17 0.81 11.19 1.68
CA LYS A 17 -0.08 12.15 2.35
C LYS A 17 -1.10 11.46 3.25
N ALA A 18 -1.58 10.28 2.87
CA ALA A 18 -2.48 9.49 3.70
C ALA A 18 -1.80 9.04 5.01
N LEU A 19 -0.51 8.68 4.95
CA LEU A 19 0.28 8.32 6.14
C LEU A 19 0.50 9.53 7.04
N GLU A 20 0.79 10.69 6.46
CA GLU A 20 0.95 11.95 7.20
C GLU A 20 -0.34 12.30 7.94
N GLN A 21 -1.48 12.24 7.25
CA GLN A 21 -2.79 12.50 7.85
C GLN A 21 -3.13 11.50 8.96
N PHE A 22 -2.84 10.21 8.75
CA PHE A 22 -3.05 9.18 9.76
C PHE A 22 -2.19 9.43 11.01
N ARG A 23 -0.90 9.74 10.82
CA ARG A 23 0.01 10.12 11.90
C ARG A 23 -0.48 11.35 12.65
N ASP A 24 -0.88 12.39 11.93
CA ASP A 24 -1.33 13.66 12.52
C ASP A 24 -2.66 13.50 13.29
N ALA A 25 -3.46 12.49 12.97
CA ALA A 25 -4.64 12.08 13.73
C ALA A 25 -4.32 11.18 14.95
N GLY A 26 -3.05 10.85 15.18
CA GLY A 26 -2.60 10.03 16.32
C GLY A 26 -2.30 8.56 15.99
N GLY A 27 -2.37 8.18 14.71
CA GLY A 27 -1.96 6.86 14.24
C GLY A 27 -0.47 6.59 14.44
N THR A 28 -0.10 5.34 14.71
CA THR A 28 1.30 4.98 15.03
C THR A 28 1.88 3.89 14.15
N HIS A 29 1.06 2.95 13.67
CA HIS A 29 1.52 1.83 12.83
C HIS A 29 0.53 1.57 11.69
N VAL A 30 1.03 1.07 10.57
CA VAL A 30 0.19 0.68 9.43
C VAL A 30 0.68 -0.64 8.85
N PHE A 31 -0.26 -1.48 8.42
CA PHE A 31 0.04 -2.59 7.52
C PHE A 31 -0.23 -2.14 6.10
N LEU A 32 0.86 -1.89 5.37
CA LEU A 32 0.79 -1.44 4.00
C LEU A 32 0.45 -2.61 3.07
N VAL A 33 -0.65 -2.48 2.35
CA VAL A 33 -1.16 -3.51 1.44
C VAL A 33 -1.08 -2.99 0.00
N ASN A 34 -0.46 -3.79 -0.87
CA ASN A 34 -0.40 -3.47 -2.30
C ASN A 34 -1.80 -3.33 -2.90
N LEU A 35 -1.91 -2.43 -3.88
CA LEU A 35 -3.12 -2.34 -4.71
C LEU A 35 -3.38 -3.64 -5.49
N LEU A 36 -4.57 -3.73 -6.10
CA LEU A 36 -4.91 -4.80 -7.02
C LEU A 36 -4.01 -4.78 -8.27
N CYS A 37 -3.76 -5.95 -8.87
CA CYS A 37 -2.85 -6.13 -10.01
C CYS A 37 -3.15 -5.17 -11.19
N HIS A 38 -4.42 -4.85 -11.42
CA HIS A 38 -4.83 -3.95 -12.51
C HIS A 38 -4.28 -2.52 -12.34
N HIS A 39 -4.05 -2.05 -11.10
CA HIS A 39 -3.43 -0.75 -10.84
C HIS A 39 -1.96 -0.72 -11.27
N TYR A 40 -1.33 -1.88 -11.46
CA TYR A 40 0.03 -2.02 -11.97
C TYR A 40 0.05 -2.46 -13.43
N GLY A 41 -1.09 -2.62 -14.10
CA GLY A 41 -1.14 -3.16 -15.47
C GLY A 41 -0.77 -4.64 -15.59
N ILE A 42 -0.80 -5.40 -14.48
CA ILE A 42 -0.41 -6.81 -14.44
C ILE A 42 -1.66 -7.68 -14.50
N ARG A 43 -1.63 -8.71 -15.35
CA ARG A 43 -2.64 -9.78 -15.41
C ARG A 43 -1.99 -11.07 -14.91
N PRO A 44 -2.09 -11.39 -13.61
CA PRO A 44 -1.41 -12.54 -13.06
C PRO A 44 -2.00 -13.84 -13.62
N THR A 45 -1.14 -14.74 -14.03
CA THR A 45 -1.42 -16.12 -14.49
C THR A 45 -0.77 -17.17 -13.57
N SER A 46 0.19 -16.75 -12.75
CA SER A 46 0.86 -17.57 -11.75
C SER A 46 1.20 -16.76 -10.50
N GLY A 47 1.51 -17.46 -9.39
CA GLY A 47 1.94 -16.82 -8.15
C GLY A 47 3.20 -15.95 -8.29
N LYS A 48 4.07 -16.24 -9.27
CA LYS A 48 5.31 -15.48 -9.50
C LYS A 48 5.04 -14.04 -9.95
N ASP A 49 3.89 -13.81 -10.60
CA ASP A 49 3.53 -12.50 -11.16
C ASP A 49 3.24 -11.47 -10.06
N PHE A 50 2.88 -11.94 -8.86
CA PHE A 50 2.68 -11.06 -7.70
C PHE A 50 3.98 -10.48 -7.14
N ARG A 51 5.14 -11.06 -7.47
CA ARG A 51 6.41 -10.45 -7.09
C ARG A 51 6.56 -9.07 -7.73
N GLU A 52 6.24 -8.96 -9.03
CA GLU A 52 6.30 -7.68 -9.74
C GLU A 52 5.33 -6.65 -9.13
N VAL A 53 4.13 -7.08 -8.72
CA VAL A 53 3.16 -6.23 -7.99
C VAL A 53 3.78 -5.67 -6.71
N PHE A 54 4.45 -6.52 -5.93
CA PHE A 54 5.07 -6.12 -4.67
C PHE A 54 6.22 -5.13 -4.89
N GLU A 55 7.15 -5.43 -5.82
CA GLU A 55 8.28 -4.56 -6.13
C GLU A 55 7.81 -3.18 -6.63
N ARG A 56 6.79 -3.15 -7.51
CA ARG A 56 6.22 -1.88 -7.98
C ARG A 56 5.56 -1.09 -6.85
N HIS A 57 4.87 -1.77 -5.93
CA HIS A 57 4.25 -1.10 -4.79
C HIS A 57 5.27 -0.45 -3.85
N LEU A 58 6.42 -1.10 -3.62
CA LEU A 58 7.49 -0.57 -2.78
C LEU A 58 8.25 0.61 -3.40
N SER A 59 8.22 0.76 -4.73
CA SER A 59 8.87 1.88 -5.43
C SER A 59 8.08 3.21 -5.44
N LEU A 60 6.89 3.24 -4.84
CA LEU A 60 6.02 4.43 -4.75
C LEU A 60 6.53 5.46 -3.74
#